data_AF-A0A3D5WGF3-F1
#
_entry.id   AF-A0A3D5WGF3-F1
#
_cell.length_a   1.000
_cell.length_b   1.000
_cell.length_c   1.000
_cell.angle_alpha   90.00
_cell.angle_beta   90.00
_cell.angle_gamma   90.00
#
_symmetry.space_group_name_H-M   'P 1'
#
loop_
_entity.id
_entity.type
_entity.pdbx_description
1 polymer ?
#
loop_
_entity_poly.entity_id
_entity_poly.type
_entity_poly.pdbx_seq_one_letter_code
_entity_poly.pdbx_strand_id
1 'polypeptide(L)'
;MDRKRWFVLFLVVMFLTACASAVPTFPDRDVHPPKAVPITKDKTVVKDKTIVEDKTVVDRPVSDMDLFHDAVSYLGNPEVTVDYLRAKSALELLVRTYPKSKWRNLSETFIRIIDNMQAYKVKSGSDRLLADKAQADKGRLLQESEQLKKEIRLLNDKHQTETTRLLQENEQLKKDIQLLKNLEIQLEKRERTLR
;
A
#
# COMPACT_ATOMS: atom_id res chain seq x y z
N MET A 1 -34.25 -3.72 24.90
CA MET A 1 -32.96 -3.22 24.37
C MET A 1 -31.90 -3.46 25.43
N ASP A 2 -30.91 -4.30 25.14
CA ASP A 2 -30.01 -4.88 26.16
C ASP A 2 -28.88 -3.93 26.58
N ARG A 3 -28.61 -3.83 27.89
CA ARG A 3 -27.51 -3.01 28.47
C ARG A 3 -26.15 -3.27 27.82
N LYS A 4 -25.93 -4.50 27.34
CA LYS A 4 -24.70 -4.91 26.65
C LYS A 4 -24.50 -4.16 25.33
N ARG A 5 -25.59 -3.87 24.59
CA ARG A 5 -25.53 -3.10 23.35
C ARG A 5 -25.17 -1.64 23.60
N TRP A 6 -25.67 -1.06 24.70
CA TRP A 6 -25.33 0.31 25.07
C TRP A 6 -23.86 0.46 25.48
N PHE A 7 -23.32 -0.52 26.21
CA PHE A 7 -21.91 -0.51 26.63
C PHE A 7 -20.94 -0.61 25.44
N VAL A 8 -21.27 -1.48 24.46
CA VAL A 8 -20.46 -1.61 23.23
C VAL A 8 -20.52 -0.32 22.41
N LEU A 9 -21.69 0.30 22.30
CA LEU A 9 -21.86 1.55 21.55
C LEU A 9 -21.11 2.71 22.23
N PHE A 10 -21.08 2.75 23.56
CA PHE A 10 -20.31 3.73 24.32
C PHE A 10 -18.79 3.56 24.15
N LEU A 11 -18.30 2.32 24.15
CA LEU A 11 -16.89 2.01 23.87
C LEU A 11 -16.46 2.42 22.46
N VAL A 12 -17.30 2.16 21.46
CA VAL A 12 -17.01 2.54 20.06
C VAL A 12 -16.94 4.05 19.90
N VAL A 13 -17.85 4.80 20.55
CA VAL A 13 -17.84 6.27 20.49
C VAL A 13 -16.60 6.86 21.17
N MET A 14 -16.15 6.29 22.30
CA MET A 14 -14.92 6.74 22.98
C MET A 14 -13.65 6.48 22.17
N PHE A 15 -13.58 5.38 21.42
CA PHE A 15 -12.43 5.11 20.54
C PHE A 15 -12.40 6.01 19.30
N LEU A 16 -13.56 6.45 18.80
CA LEU A 16 -13.66 7.33 17.63
C LEU A 16 -13.33 8.79 17.95
N THR A 17 -13.51 9.26 19.19
CA THR A 17 -13.19 10.64 19.60
C THR A 17 -11.72 10.84 20.01
N ALA A 18 -10.95 9.77 20.20
CA ALA A 18 -9.54 9.84 20.61
C ALA A 18 -8.54 10.07 19.46
N CYS A 19 -8.99 10.14 18.21
CA CYS A 19 -8.10 10.26 17.04
C CYS A 19 -8.04 11.67 16.40
N ALA A 20 -8.54 12.71 17.08
CA ALA A 20 -8.58 14.07 16.53
C ALA A 20 -7.71 15.08 17.31
N SER A 21 -6.43 14.79 17.51
CA SER A 21 -5.43 15.85 17.76
C SER A 21 -3.99 15.38 17.52
N ALA A 22 -3.48 15.62 16.32
CA ALA A 22 -2.05 15.77 16.09
C ALA A 22 -1.84 16.49 14.75
N VAL A 23 -1.79 17.82 14.78
CA VAL A 23 -1.29 18.64 13.68
C VAL A 23 0.20 18.87 13.95
N PRO A 24 1.13 18.40 13.10
CA PRO A 24 2.50 18.87 13.11
C PRO A 24 2.66 20.02 12.10
N THR A 25 3.00 21.19 12.61
CA THR A 25 3.52 22.34 11.85
C THR A 25 4.92 22.00 11.33
N PHE A 26 5.10 22.00 10.00
CA PHE A 26 6.41 21.94 9.34
C PHE A 26 6.85 23.35 8.93
N PRO A 27 8.11 23.76 9.18
CA PRO A 27 8.63 25.01 8.66
C PRO A 27 9.07 24.87 7.21
N ASP A 28 8.82 25.96 6.50
CA ASP A 28 9.07 26.28 5.10
C ASP A 28 10.54 26.05 4.68
N ARG A 29 10.75 25.49 3.49
CA ARG A 29 12.06 25.50 2.82
C ARG A 29 11.88 25.94 1.38
N ASP A 30 12.30 27.18 1.16
CA ASP A 30 12.34 27.85 -0.12
C ASP A 30 13.10 27.05 -1.19
N VAL A 31 12.47 27.04 -2.37
CA VAL A 31 12.95 26.52 -3.64
C VAL A 31 13.79 27.59 -4.33
N HIS A 32 15.02 27.27 -4.77
CA HIS A 32 15.63 27.96 -5.91
C HIS A 32 16.44 27.02 -6.84
N PRO A 33 16.50 27.35 -8.16
CA PRO A 33 16.74 26.42 -9.26
C PRO A 33 18.22 26.32 -9.72
N PRO A 34 18.59 25.37 -10.62
CA PRO A 34 19.98 25.11 -10.97
C PRO A 34 20.50 26.12 -12.00
N LYS A 35 21.73 26.62 -11.80
CA LYS A 35 22.42 27.49 -12.76
C LYS A 35 23.57 26.73 -13.43
N ALA A 36 23.59 26.87 -14.76
CA ALA A 36 24.42 26.16 -15.70
C ALA A 36 25.94 26.41 -15.58
N VAL A 37 26.67 25.40 -16.06
CA VAL A 37 28.12 25.31 -16.31
C VAL A 37 28.66 26.50 -17.13
N PRO A 38 29.96 26.83 -17.02
CA PRO A 38 30.73 26.77 -18.26
C PRO A 38 32.08 26.03 -18.13
N ILE A 39 32.39 25.36 -19.23
CA ILE A 39 33.63 24.66 -19.58
C ILE A 39 34.75 25.69 -19.78
N THR A 40 35.93 25.45 -19.21
CA THR A 40 37.20 25.94 -19.77
C THR A 40 38.30 24.91 -19.54
N LYS A 41 38.88 24.46 -20.65
CA LYS A 41 40.13 23.69 -20.72
C LYS A 41 41.28 24.69 -20.60
N ASP A 42 42.33 24.39 -19.84
CA ASP A 42 43.69 24.58 -20.35
C ASP A 42 44.77 23.80 -19.59
N LYS A 43 45.83 23.46 -20.34
CA LYS A 43 46.95 22.58 -20.01
C LYS A 43 48.05 23.29 -19.19
N THR A 44 48.83 22.51 -18.43
CA THR A 44 50.33 22.51 -18.33
C THR A 44 50.74 21.62 -17.12
N VAL A 45 51.31 20.41 -17.29
CA VAL A 45 52.72 20.01 -17.61
C VAL A 45 53.66 20.06 -16.38
N VAL A 46 54.09 18.85 -15.94
CA VAL A 46 55.39 18.47 -15.30
C VAL A 46 55.54 18.91 -13.82
N LYS A 47 56.07 18.19 -12.83
CA LYS A 47 56.94 17.03 -12.52
C LYS A 47 56.53 16.69 -11.06
N ASP A 48 56.55 15.50 -10.50
CA ASP A 48 57.72 14.69 -10.23
C ASP A 48 57.28 13.44 -9.46
N LYS A 49 58.16 12.48 -9.52
CA LYS A 49 58.11 11.09 -9.09
C LYS A 49 58.16 10.96 -7.56
N THR A 50 57.14 10.38 -6.91
CA THR A 50 57.38 9.53 -5.73
C THR A 50 56.22 8.52 -5.56
N ILE A 51 56.45 7.31 -6.09
CA ILE A 51 55.77 6.10 -5.64
C ILE A 51 56.39 5.78 -4.28
N VAL A 52 55.66 6.02 -3.20
CA VAL A 52 55.96 5.39 -1.90
C VAL A 52 55.04 4.18 -1.80
N GLU A 53 55.47 3.08 -2.40
CA GLU A 53 55.10 1.75 -1.92
C GLU A 53 55.76 1.59 -0.55
N ASP A 54 55.05 1.91 0.53
CA ASP A 54 55.36 1.35 1.84
C ASP A 54 54.60 0.01 1.97
N LYS A 55 55.07 -0.98 1.20
CA LYS A 55 54.79 -2.39 1.45
C LYS A 55 55.81 -2.88 2.49
N THR A 56 55.56 -2.53 3.73
CA THR A 56 56.00 -3.33 4.87
C THR A 56 54.79 -4.11 5.38
N VAL A 57 54.33 -5.08 4.57
CA VAL A 57 53.41 -6.12 5.03
C VAL A 57 54.20 -7.04 5.95
N VAL A 58 54.31 -6.62 7.20
CA VAL A 58 54.49 -7.55 8.31
C VAL A 58 53.24 -8.40 8.29
N ASP A 59 53.39 -9.67 7.89
CA ASP A 59 52.33 -10.68 7.94
C ASP A 59 52.04 -10.99 9.42
N ARG A 60 51.44 -10.02 10.09
CA ARG A 60 50.99 -10.16 11.46
C ARG A 60 49.76 -11.05 11.40
N PRO A 61 49.76 -12.21 12.08
CA PRO A 61 48.54 -13.01 12.13
C PRO A 61 47.44 -12.15 12.74
N VAL A 62 46.39 -11.89 11.95
CA VAL A 62 45.27 -11.03 12.34
C VAL A 62 44.73 -11.54 13.67
N SER A 63 44.71 -10.70 14.69
CA SER A 63 44.27 -11.13 16.01
C SER A 63 42.76 -11.44 15.99
N ASP A 64 42.31 -12.36 16.85
CA ASP A 64 40.87 -12.65 17.00
C ASP A 64 40.09 -11.40 17.43
N MET A 65 40.72 -10.52 18.21
CA MET A 65 40.21 -9.21 18.60
C MET A 65 40.10 -8.24 17.41
N ASP A 66 41.06 -8.26 16.48
CA ASP A 66 41.06 -7.38 15.31
C ASP A 66 39.91 -7.74 14.37
N LEU A 67 39.69 -9.05 14.13
CA LEU A 67 38.55 -9.54 13.34
C LEU A 67 37.20 -9.17 13.98
N PHE A 68 37.12 -9.24 15.31
CA PHE A 68 35.90 -8.88 16.02
C PHE A 68 35.60 -7.38 15.90
N HIS A 69 36.62 -6.52 16.08
CA HIS A 69 36.45 -5.08 15.93
C HIS A 69 36.12 -4.67 14.50
N ASP A 70 36.77 -5.29 13.51
CA ASP A 70 36.47 -5.08 12.09
C ASP A 70 35.01 -5.43 11.80
N ALA A 71 34.53 -6.60 12.25
CA ALA A 71 33.13 -6.99 12.12
C ALA A 71 32.14 -5.99 12.72
N VAL A 72 32.42 -5.50 13.93
CA VAL A 72 31.56 -4.53 14.63
C VAL A 72 31.54 -3.19 13.92
N SER A 73 32.66 -2.78 13.29
CA SER A 73 32.73 -1.53 12.53
C SER A 73 31.70 -1.48 11.38
N TYR A 74 31.37 -2.62 10.78
CA TYR A 74 30.36 -2.74 9.73
C TYR A 74 28.92 -2.78 10.25
N LEU A 75 28.69 -3.05 11.54
CA LEU A 75 27.35 -3.09 12.14
C LEU A 75 26.74 -1.71 12.38
N GLY A 76 27.51 -0.65 12.12
CA GLY A 76 27.05 0.72 12.10
C GLY A 76 27.71 1.58 13.15
N ASN A 77 28.13 2.75 12.70
CA ASN A 77 28.42 3.91 13.52
C ASN A 77 27.49 5.04 13.05
N PRO A 78 27.31 6.12 13.82
CA PRO A 78 26.50 7.27 13.39
C PRO A 78 26.91 7.84 12.02
N GLU A 79 28.17 7.63 11.63
CA GLU A 79 28.78 8.14 10.40
C GLU A 79 28.88 7.11 9.26
N VAL A 80 28.64 5.81 9.54
CA VAL A 80 28.91 4.71 8.59
C VAL A 80 27.63 3.93 8.29
N THR A 81 27.34 3.74 7.00
CA THR A 81 26.21 2.90 6.55
C THR A 81 26.42 1.45 6.94
N VAL A 82 25.40 0.82 7.53
CA VAL A 82 25.47 -0.56 8.00
C VAL A 82 25.65 -1.54 6.84
N ASP A 83 26.69 -2.37 6.90
CA ASP A 83 26.96 -3.46 5.95
C ASP A 83 26.93 -4.81 6.66
N TYR A 84 25.73 -5.37 6.76
CA TYR A 84 25.49 -6.66 7.41
C TYR A 84 26.21 -7.84 6.73
N LEU A 85 26.50 -7.75 5.44
CA LEU A 85 27.17 -8.82 4.70
C LEU A 85 28.65 -8.89 5.08
N ARG A 86 29.33 -7.73 5.07
CA ARG A 86 30.73 -7.66 5.52
C ARG A 86 30.86 -8.02 6.99
N ALA A 87 30.00 -7.47 7.85
CA ALA A 87 29.97 -7.81 9.27
C ALA A 87 29.87 -9.32 9.49
N LYS A 88 28.91 -9.97 8.83
CA LYS A 88 28.71 -11.42 8.93
C LYS A 88 29.94 -12.19 8.46
N SER A 89 30.51 -11.83 7.31
CA SER A 89 31.69 -12.53 6.76
C SER A 89 32.92 -12.47 7.71
N ALA A 90 33.15 -11.32 8.36
CA ALA A 90 34.24 -11.17 9.32
C ALA A 90 34.00 -11.98 10.61
N LEU A 91 32.75 -12.05 11.09
CA LEU A 91 32.38 -12.89 12.25
C LEU A 91 32.50 -14.38 11.92
N GLU A 92 32.07 -14.81 10.73
CA GLU A 92 32.22 -16.20 10.27
C GLU A 92 33.69 -16.60 10.16
N LEU A 93 34.52 -15.70 9.63
CA LEU A 93 35.97 -15.88 9.56
C LEU A 93 36.58 -16.04 10.96
N LEU A 94 36.16 -15.22 11.93
CA LEU A 94 36.60 -15.32 13.32
C LEU A 94 36.23 -16.68 13.93
N VAL A 95 34.96 -17.09 13.82
CA VAL A 95 34.46 -18.35 14.40
C VAL A 95 35.20 -19.56 13.81
N ARG A 96 35.50 -19.53 12.50
CA ARG A 96 36.20 -20.60 11.80
C ARG A 96 37.70 -20.66 12.16
N THR A 97 38.35 -19.51 12.25
CA THR A 97 39.81 -19.42 12.44
C THR A 97 40.22 -19.58 13.90
N TYR A 98 39.38 -19.10 14.84
CA TYR A 98 39.67 -19.09 16.27
C TYR A 98 38.57 -19.79 17.09
N PRO A 99 38.45 -21.14 17.02
CA PRO A 99 37.38 -21.88 17.68
C PRO A 99 37.42 -21.81 19.22
N LYS A 100 38.57 -21.45 19.80
CA LYS A 100 38.76 -21.29 21.26
C LYS A 100 38.72 -19.82 21.72
N SER A 101 38.42 -18.87 20.82
CA SER A 101 38.36 -17.45 21.18
C SER A 101 37.23 -17.16 22.16
N LYS A 102 37.46 -16.22 23.08
CA LYS A 102 36.42 -15.64 23.94
C LYS A 102 35.31 -14.93 23.16
N TRP A 103 35.62 -14.47 21.94
CA TRP A 103 34.69 -13.75 21.07
C TRP A 103 33.79 -14.66 20.24
N ARG A 104 34.04 -15.98 20.23
CA ARG A 104 33.32 -16.94 19.40
C ARG A 104 31.81 -16.93 19.64
N ASN A 105 31.38 -17.14 20.89
CA ASN A 105 29.96 -17.23 21.23
C ASN A 105 29.20 -15.93 20.91
N LEU A 106 29.87 -14.79 21.12
CA LEU A 106 29.32 -13.49 20.79
C LEU A 106 29.19 -13.32 19.27
N SER A 107 30.19 -13.75 18.52
CA SER A 107 30.19 -13.72 17.05
C SER A 107 29.08 -14.59 16.45
N GLU A 108 28.90 -15.81 16.94
CA GLU A 108 27.79 -16.69 16.54
C GLU A 108 26.43 -16.07 16.85
N THR A 109 26.32 -15.37 17.99
CA THR A 109 25.09 -14.65 18.36
C THR A 109 24.81 -13.50 17.40
N PHE A 110 25.83 -12.69 17.06
CA PHE A 110 25.69 -11.62 16.09
C PHE A 110 25.31 -12.14 14.69
N ILE A 111 25.93 -13.21 14.21
CA ILE A 111 25.56 -13.85 12.94
C ILE A 111 24.08 -14.22 12.93
N ARG A 112 23.59 -14.88 13.98
CA ARG A 112 22.17 -15.24 14.11
C ARG A 112 21.25 -14.02 14.14
N ILE A 113 21.63 -12.95 14.84
CA ILE A 113 20.85 -11.71 14.88
C ILE A 113 20.81 -11.06 13.50
N ILE A 114 21.93 -11.01 12.78
CA ILE A 114 22.02 -10.51 11.40
C ILE A 114 21.07 -11.29 10.49
N ASP A 115 21.10 -12.63 10.56
CA ASP A 115 20.23 -13.48 9.75
C ASP A 115 18.75 -13.25 10.06
N ASN A 116 18.39 -13.16 11.34
CA ASN A 116 17.03 -12.85 11.75
C ASN A 116 16.59 -11.48 11.24
N MET A 117 17.42 -10.43 11.36
CA MET A 117 17.10 -9.09 10.87
C MET A 117 16.86 -9.08 9.35
N GLN A 118 17.71 -9.78 8.59
CA GLN A 118 17.54 -9.88 7.14
C GLN A 118 16.24 -10.63 6.78
N ALA A 119 15.95 -11.74 7.46
CA ALA A 119 14.71 -12.49 7.28
C ALA A 119 13.47 -11.63 7.60
N TYR A 120 13.50 -10.87 8.71
CA TYR A 120 12.42 -9.94 9.05
C TYR A 120 12.24 -8.83 8.03
N LYS A 121 13.34 -8.27 7.50
CA LYS A 121 13.28 -7.23 6.46
C LYS A 121 12.62 -7.74 5.18
N VAL A 122 12.99 -8.93 4.73
CA VAL A 122 12.37 -9.59 3.56
C VAL A 122 10.89 -9.85 3.81
N LYS A 123 10.55 -10.44 4.97
CA LYS A 123 9.16 -10.73 5.34
C LYS A 123 8.32 -9.46 5.42
N SER A 124 8.80 -8.43 6.10
CA SER A 124 8.11 -7.14 6.21
C SER A 124 7.88 -6.49 4.84
N GLY A 125 8.85 -6.57 3.93
CA GLY A 125 8.68 -6.12 2.55
C GLY A 125 7.57 -6.87 1.82
N SER A 126 7.53 -8.20 1.95
CA SER A 126 6.46 -9.03 1.37
C SER A 126 5.09 -8.71 1.97
N ASP A 127 5.00 -8.60 3.29
CA ASP A 127 3.74 -8.28 4.00
C ASP A 127 3.20 -6.92 3.57
N ARG A 128 4.08 -5.92 3.37
CA ARG A 128 3.71 -4.61 2.86
C ARG A 128 3.14 -4.69 1.43
N LEU A 129 3.77 -5.44 0.54
CA LEU A 129 3.25 -5.63 -0.82
C LEU A 129 1.87 -6.31 -0.84
N LEU A 130 1.65 -7.28 0.04
CA LEU A 130 0.33 -7.92 0.20
C LEU A 130 -0.72 -6.95 0.73
N ALA A 131 -0.36 -6.11 1.70
CA ALA A 131 -1.24 -5.08 2.24
C ALA A 131 -1.62 -4.04 1.16
N ASP A 132 -0.65 -3.57 0.38
CA ASP A 132 -0.86 -2.62 -0.71
C ASP A 132 -1.80 -3.21 -1.79
N LYS A 133 -1.60 -4.49 -2.15
CA LYS A 133 -2.49 -5.19 -3.07
C LYS A 133 -3.90 -5.34 -2.52
N ALA A 134 -4.06 -5.76 -1.26
CA ALA A 134 -5.36 -5.89 -0.64
C ALA A 134 -6.11 -4.56 -0.56
N GLN A 135 -5.39 -3.46 -0.31
CA GLN A 135 -5.96 -2.12 -0.30
C GLN A 135 -6.40 -1.67 -1.71
N ALA A 136 -5.61 -1.97 -2.74
CA ALA A 136 -5.99 -1.71 -4.13
C ALA A 136 -7.25 -2.49 -4.55
N ASP A 137 -7.29 -3.79 -4.23
CA ASP A 137 -8.44 -4.66 -4.53
C ASP A 137 -9.70 -4.19 -3.79
N LYS A 138 -9.57 -3.79 -2.53
CA LYS A 138 -10.67 -3.18 -1.76
C LYS A 138 -11.20 -1.91 -2.43
N GLY A 139 -10.31 -1.04 -2.94
CA GLY A 139 -10.69 0.16 -3.67
C GLY A 139 -11.51 -0.16 -4.93
N ARG A 140 -11.06 -1.16 -5.71
CA ARG A 140 -11.76 -1.63 -6.91
C ARG A 140 -13.14 -2.20 -6.60
N LEU A 141 -13.24 -3.06 -5.58
CA LEU A 141 -14.53 -3.64 -5.16
C LEU A 141 -15.52 -2.58 -4.68
N LEU A 142 -15.05 -1.54 -3.98
CA LEU A 142 -15.91 -0.42 -3.58
C LEU A 142 -16.43 0.35 -4.80
N GLN A 143 -15.57 0.60 -5.80
CA GLN A 143 -15.97 1.26 -7.03
C GLN A 143 -17.01 0.44 -7.81
N GLU A 144 -16.78 -0.87 -7.97
CA GLU A 144 -17.72 -1.79 -8.62
C GLU A 144 -19.05 -1.86 -7.86
N SER A 145 -19.02 -1.89 -6.53
CA SER A 145 -20.23 -1.86 -5.70
C SER A 145 -21.04 -0.58 -5.92
N GLU A 146 -20.40 0.58 -5.96
CA GLU A 146 -21.07 1.85 -6.21
C GLU A 146 -21.62 1.95 -7.64
N GLN A 147 -20.91 1.39 -8.62
CA GLN A 147 -21.42 1.29 -9.99
C GLN A 147 -22.67 0.41 -10.06
N LEU A 148 -22.63 -0.80 -9.49
CA LEU A 148 -23.77 -1.71 -9.47
C LEU A 148 -24.99 -1.10 -8.76
N LYS A 149 -24.78 -0.37 -7.66
CA LYS A 149 -25.88 0.36 -6.99
C LYS A 149 -26.53 1.40 -7.90
N LYS A 150 -25.76 2.13 -8.70
CA LYS A 150 -26.29 3.10 -9.67
C LYS A 150 -27.07 2.39 -10.78
N GLU A 151 -26.54 1.30 -11.30
CA GLU A 151 -27.20 0.50 -12.33
C GLU A 151 -28.53 -0.09 -11.84
N ILE A 152 -28.57 -0.62 -10.61
CA ILE A 152 -29.80 -1.13 -9.98
C ILE A 152 -30.84 -0.02 -9.85
N ARG A 153 -30.46 1.17 -9.39
CA ARG A 153 -31.39 2.31 -9.28
C ARG A 153 -31.96 2.68 -10.65
N LEU A 154 -31.09 2.82 -11.65
CA LEU A 154 -31.51 3.14 -13.02
C LEU A 154 -32.47 2.08 -13.60
N LEU A 155 -32.17 0.80 -13.40
CA LEU A 155 -33.06 -0.28 -13.86
C LEU A 155 -34.40 -0.25 -13.13
N ASN A 156 -34.39 0.00 -11.83
CA ASN A 156 -35.59 0.09 -11.03
C ASN A 156 -36.48 1.26 -11.48
N ASP A 157 -35.89 2.43 -11.72
CA ASP A 157 -36.61 3.62 -12.20
C ASP A 157 -37.22 3.38 -13.58
N LYS A 158 -36.48 2.74 -14.49
CA LYS A 158 -37.00 2.34 -15.81
C LYS A 158 -38.15 1.35 -15.66
N HIS A 159 -37.99 0.32 -14.83
CA HIS A 159 -39.02 -0.68 -14.62
C HIS A 159 -40.30 -0.07 -14.03
N GLN A 160 -40.18 0.84 -13.07
CA GLN A 160 -41.32 1.54 -12.48
C GLN A 160 -42.03 2.44 -13.49
N THR A 161 -41.26 3.11 -14.35
CA THR A 161 -41.79 3.95 -15.44
C THR A 161 -42.59 3.11 -16.44
N GLU A 162 -42.01 2.01 -16.94
CA GLU A 162 -42.69 1.09 -17.87
C GLU A 162 -43.93 0.45 -17.24
N THR A 163 -43.86 0.07 -15.96
CA THR A 163 -45.01 -0.48 -15.24
C THR A 163 -46.16 0.53 -15.17
N THR A 164 -45.84 1.79 -14.89
CA THR A 164 -46.85 2.87 -14.81
C THR A 164 -47.45 3.16 -16.19
N ARG A 165 -46.61 3.18 -17.24
CA ARG A 165 -47.05 3.33 -18.63
C ARG A 165 -48.00 2.21 -19.03
N LEU A 166 -47.64 0.95 -18.78
CA LEU A 166 -48.50 -0.20 -19.11
C LEU A 166 -49.82 -0.18 -18.35
N LEU A 167 -49.82 0.24 -17.07
CA LEU A 167 -51.04 0.42 -16.30
C LEU A 167 -51.95 1.50 -16.92
N GLN A 168 -51.39 2.63 -17.35
CA GLN A 168 -52.14 3.68 -18.02
C GLN A 168 -52.72 3.22 -19.35
N GLU A 169 -51.92 2.53 -20.18
CA GLU A 169 -52.37 1.93 -21.44
C GLU A 169 -53.49 0.91 -21.19
N ASN A 170 -53.38 0.06 -20.16
CA ASN A 170 -54.40 -0.92 -19.82
C ASN A 170 -55.73 -0.26 -19.40
N GLU A 171 -55.66 0.78 -18.57
CA GLU A 171 -56.85 1.54 -18.17
C GLU A 171 -57.50 2.28 -19.34
N GLN A 172 -56.70 2.79 -20.28
CA GLN A 172 -57.23 3.39 -21.51
C GLN A 172 -57.94 2.33 -22.37
N LEU A 173 -57.31 1.17 -22.60
CA LEU A 173 -57.91 0.07 -23.35
C LEU A 173 -59.22 -0.43 -22.73
N LYS A 174 -59.32 -0.48 -21.39
CA LYS A 174 -60.58 -0.83 -20.71
C LYS A 174 -61.70 0.16 -21.02
N LYS A 175 -61.41 1.47 -21.01
CA LYS A 175 -62.38 2.51 -21.37
C LYS A 175 -62.82 2.38 -22.83
N ASP A 176 -61.87 2.16 -23.72
CA ASP A 176 -62.14 2.01 -25.16
C ASP A 176 -63.01 0.77 -25.43
N ILE A 177 -62.73 -0.35 -24.77
CA ILE A 177 -63.57 -1.56 -24.83
C ILE A 177 -64.99 -1.28 -24.33
N GLN A 178 -65.14 -0.53 -23.24
CA GLN A 178 -66.46 -0.19 -22.72
C GLN A 178 -67.24 0.73 -23.67
N LEU A 179 -66.57 1.69 -24.30
CA LEU A 179 -67.16 2.55 -25.32
C LEU A 179 -67.63 1.74 -26.54
N LEU A 180 -66.77 0.84 -27.06
CA LEU A 180 -67.11 -0.04 -28.18
C LEU A 180 -68.34 -0.90 -27.86
N LYS A 181 -68.41 -1.50 -26.66
CA LYS A 181 -69.58 -2.27 -26.22
C LYS A 181 -70.86 -1.42 -26.21
N ASN A 182 -70.78 -0.17 -25.75
CA ASN A 182 -71.94 0.73 -25.74
C ASN A 182 -72.40 1.08 -27.15
N LEU A 183 -71.45 1.34 -28.07
CA LEU A 183 -71.76 1.62 -29.48
C LEU A 183 -72.39 0.41 -30.18
N GLU A 184 -71.88 -0.80 -29.90
CA GLU A 184 -72.45 -2.05 -30.41
C GLU A 184 -73.92 -2.21 -30.01
N ILE A 185 -74.24 -2.00 -28.72
CA ILE A 185 -75.61 -2.05 -28.23
C ILE A 185 -76.51 -1.00 -28.92
N GLN A 186 -75.98 0.19 -29.21
CA GLN A 186 -76.75 1.22 -29.92
C GLN A 186 -77.03 0.84 -31.37
N LEU A 187 -76.05 0.25 -32.07
CA LEU A 187 -76.23 -0.26 -33.43
C LEU A 187 -77.28 -1.37 -33.45
N GLU A 188 -77.18 -2.34 -32.55
CA GLU A 188 -78.14 -3.44 -32.46
C GLU A 188 -79.57 -2.93 -32.19
N LYS A 189 -79.73 -1.93 -31.30
CA LYS A 189 -81.03 -1.29 -31.04
C LYS A 189 -81.61 -0.64 -32.29
N ARG A 190 -80.78 0.10 -33.06
CA ARG A 190 -81.22 0.74 -34.31
C ARG A 190 -81.63 -0.30 -35.34
N GLU A 191 -80.86 -1.37 -35.48
CA GLU A 191 -81.16 -2.44 -36.42
C GLU A 191 -82.48 -3.14 -36.08
N ARG A 192 -82.76 -3.40 -34.79
CA ARG A 192 -84.05 -3.95 -34.35
C ARG A 192 -85.23 -3.02 -34.59
N THR A 193 -85.05 -1.70 -34.51
CA THR A 193 -86.14 -0.74 -34.80
C THR A 193 -86.40 -0.54 -36.29
N LEU A 194 -85.46 -0.94 -37.16
CA LEU A 194 -85.58 -0.81 -38.62
C LEU A 194 -86.09 -2.09 -39.31
N ARG A 195 -86.22 -3.20 -38.57
CA ARG A 195 -86.82 -4.46 -39.02
C ARG A 195 -88.24 -4.60 -38.49
#